data_AF-A0AAW2YJP1-F1
#
_entry.id   AF-A0AAW2YJP1-F1
#
_cell.length_a   1.000
_cell.length_b   1.000
_cell.length_c   1.000
_cell.angle_alpha   90.00
_cell.angle_beta   90.00
_cell.angle_gamma   90.00
#
_symmetry.space_group_name_H-M   'P 1'
#
loop_
_entity.id
_entity.type
_entity.pdbx_description
1 polymer ?
#
loop_
_entity_poly.entity_id
_entity_poly.type
_entity_poly.pdbx_seq_one_letter_code
_entity_poly.pdbx_strand_id
1 'polypeptide(L)'
;MYGGCSLPCHAQLPCGHTCPMNCHPKDRDHIEYKCMKKCGTGLDCGHKCAASCHDGAECPPCSHMITRKLESCGHDVNVKCSDNLSSVVCIKLCNKELPCGHKCMAKCHECLGGVCKPCETNVTVDCPTCNNSYNKICSGPSVCTNPCSEILPCGHPCSGTCGNCVDGHQKCNMDCQRILFCGHKCQGKHTCSTNCPECNKKCERKCHHTKCRNKCKDRCIPCKEPCMWECIHTKCTKLCYELCDREPCNERCPKKLECGHQCRGLCGEPCPTCIECDSTKKPEHKQWRCPISLETSSSLDHNELVYKLDCKHSFTLSMLDQYMNVQSNQIGRKLCPSCKKAIFNSPRYHNVFIKESERIEGLKVYRINQTRDEVVRAVNASLTGTFSGSASGHWFQCPNGHYYVIGECGGAMQTSKCPDCNATIGGQSHQLAAGNSHSNIDGSRMSAFEGLYAPFRNRNL
;
A
#
# COMPACT_ATOMS: atom_id res chain seq x y z
N MET A 1 77.82 39.18 27.96
CA MET A 1 77.86 40.41 28.78
C MET A 1 76.49 41.06 28.76
N TYR A 2 75.66 40.79 29.77
CA TYR A 2 74.34 41.42 29.93
C TYR A 2 74.50 42.57 30.93
N GLY A 3 74.80 43.77 30.42
CA GLY A 3 75.04 44.98 31.24
C GLY A 3 73.76 45.77 31.48
N GLY A 4 72.94 45.33 32.43
CA GLY A 4 71.77 46.07 32.93
C GLY A 4 71.59 45.80 34.42
N CYS A 5 71.23 46.80 35.23
CA CYS A 5 71.03 46.60 36.67
C CYS A 5 69.66 45.96 36.95
N SER A 6 69.51 45.26 38.08
CA SER A 6 68.27 44.56 38.44
C SER A 6 67.09 45.48 38.80
N LEU A 7 67.23 46.80 38.69
CA LEU A 7 66.18 47.77 39.02
C LEU A 7 65.21 47.97 37.85
N PRO A 8 63.93 48.26 38.11
CA PRO A 8 62.95 48.63 37.07
C PRO A 8 63.41 49.87 36.29
N CYS A 9 63.20 49.86 34.98
CA CYS A 9 63.69 50.90 34.07
C CYS A 9 63.04 52.27 34.33
N HIS A 10 61.78 52.33 34.76
CA HIS A 10 60.98 53.54 34.98
C HIS A 10 60.86 54.55 33.81
N ALA A 11 61.48 54.26 32.66
CA ALA A 11 61.36 55.08 31.46
C ALA A 11 59.91 55.12 30.96
N GLN A 12 59.45 56.30 30.53
CA GLN A 12 58.13 56.50 29.93
C GLN A 12 58.22 56.16 28.44
N LEU A 13 57.49 55.14 28.01
CA LEU A 13 57.37 54.77 26.60
C LEU A 13 56.71 55.92 25.82
N PRO A 14 56.91 56.01 24.49
CA PRO A 14 56.28 57.04 23.65
C PRO A 14 54.75 57.10 23.79
N CYS A 15 54.13 55.98 24.13
CA CYS A 15 52.69 55.85 24.39
C CYS A 15 52.24 56.37 25.77
N GLY A 16 53.15 56.93 26.58
CA GLY A 16 52.89 57.47 27.91
C GLY A 16 52.93 56.45 29.06
N HIS A 17 53.03 55.16 28.78
CA HIS A 17 53.11 54.12 29.81
C HIS A 17 54.55 53.86 30.28
N THR A 18 54.72 53.56 31.56
CA THR A 18 56.05 53.17 32.10
C THR A 18 56.47 51.79 31.60
N CYS A 19 57.73 51.66 31.16
CA CYS A 19 58.35 50.41 30.74
C CYS A 19 58.28 49.37 31.88
N PRO A 20 57.68 48.18 31.66
CA PRO A 20 57.59 47.15 32.69
C PRO A 20 58.87 46.32 32.86
N MET A 21 59.90 46.54 32.03
CA MET A 21 61.16 45.78 32.06
C MET A 21 62.16 46.35 33.08
N ASN A 22 63.06 45.50 33.57
CA ASN A 22 64.25 45.91 34.32
C ASN A 22 65.25 46.62 33.39
N CYS A 23 66.15 47.43 33.95
CA CYS A 23 67.12 48.23 33.22
C CYS A 23 67.86 47.38 32.16
N HIS A 24 67.68 47.72 30.88
CA HIS A 24 68.21 46.96 29.75
C HIS A 24 69.06 47.85 28.83
N PRO A 25 70.19 47.35 28.30
CA PRO A 25 71.06 48.10 27.38
C PRO A 25 70.62 48.01 25.91
N LYS A 26 69.77 47.01 25.58
CA LYS A 26 69.26 46.75 24.23
C LYS A 26 67.98 47.55 24.08
N ASP A 27 67.94 48.52 23.17
CA ASP A 27 66.86 49.52 23.00
C ASP A 27 66.73 50.56 24.13
N ARG A 28 67.77 51.41 24.31
CA ARG A 28 67.78 52.50 25.31
C ARG A 28 66.67 53.52 25.10
N ASP A 29 66.29 53.75 23.85
CA ASP A 29 65.27 54.74 23.46
C ASP A 29 63.85 54.14 23.37
N HIS A 30 63.70 52.84 23.67
CA HIS A 30 62.41 52.13 23.69
C HIS A 30 61.59 52.28 22.39
N ILE A 31 62.28 52.18 21.24
CA ILE A 31 61.70 52.37 19.90
C ILE A 31 61.12 51.06 19.36
N GLU A 32 61.71 49.90 19.70
CA GLU A 32 61.26 48.58 19.22
C GLU A 32 60.24 47.92 20.16
N TYR A 33 60.19 48.33 21.44
CA TYR A 33 59.30 47.73 22.43
C TYR A 33 57.83 48.20 22.30
N LYS A 34 56.92 47.28 21.97
CA LYS A 34 55.47 47.54 21.89
C LYS A 34 54.78 47.37 23.25
N CYS A 35 54.03 48.37 23.68
CA CYS A 35 53.35 48.34 24.98
C CYS A 35 52.17 47.36 25.01
N MET A 36 52.16 46.43 25.98
CA MET A 36 51.04 45.49 26.19
C MET A 36 50.08 45.90 27.32
N LYS A 37 50.22 47.10 27.90
CA LYS A 37 49.29 47.61 28.91
C LYS A 37 47.97 48.06 28.27
N LYS A 38 46.87 48.04 29.01
CA LYS A 38 45.58 48.58 28.53
C LYS A 38 45.68 50.10 28.44
N CYS A 39 45.10 50.69 27.40
CA CYS A 39 45.16 52.12 27.16
C CYS A 39 44.56 52.94 28.31
N GLY A 40 43.38 52.57 28.82
CA GLY A 40 42.79 53.18 30.01
C GLY A 40 42.36 54.66 29.88
N THR A 41 42.67 55.32 28.76
CA THR A 41 42.27 56.69 28.42
C THR A 41 40.75 56.84 28.42
N GLY A 42 40.24 57.95 28.95
CA GLY A 42 38.82 58.28 28.91
C GLY A 42 38.38 58.58 27.48
N LEU A 43 37.40 57.81 26.99
CA LEU A 43 36.70 58.09 25.73
C LEU A 43 35.67 59.20 25.95
N ASP A 44 35.27 59.90 24.88
CA ASP A 44 34.26 60.97 24.93
C ASP A 44 32.91 60.53 25.50
N CYS A 45 32.60 59.23 25.43
CA CYS A 45 31.41 58.64 26.03
C CYS A 45 31.51 58.46 27.56
N GLY A 46 32.59 58.92 28.21
CA GLY A 46 32.84 58.80 29.65
C GLY A 46 33.37 57.42 30.11
N HIS A 47 33.62 56.48 29.19
CA HIS A 47 34.14 55.13 29.50
C HIS A 47 35.66 55.06 29.30
N LYS A 48 36.35 54.21 30.06
CA LYS A 48 37.79 53.97 29.88
C LYS A 48 38.05 52.98 28.73
N CYS A 49 39.03 53.28 27.88
CA CYS A 49 39.42 52.41 26.77
C CYS A 49 39.92 51.05 27.29
N ALA A 50 39.21 49.98 26.93
CA ALA A 50 39.51 48.61 27.33
C ALA A 50 40.52 47.90 26.41
N ALA A 51 40.89 48.53 25.30
CA ALA A 51 41.81 47.97 24.32
C ALA A 51 43.28 48.06 24.80
N SER A 52 44.14 47.21 24.23
CA SER A 52 45.59 47.27 24.43
C SER A 52 46.15 48.61 23.94
N CYS A 53 47.28 49.05 24.49
CA CYS A 53 47.90 50.30 24.10
C CYS A 53 48.14 50.35 22.58
N HIS A 54 47.67 51.42 21.94
CA HIS A 54 47.74 51.63 20.50
C HIS A 54 48.86 52.62 20.11
N ASP A 55 49.89 52.75 20.95
CA ASP A 55 51.06 53.60 20.70
C ASP A 55 50.74 55.06 20.31
N GLY A 56 49.71 55.64 20.96
CA GLY A 56 49.30 57.03 20.72
C GLY A 56 48.30 57.24 19.56
N ALA A 57 47.90 56.18 18.86
CA ALA A 57 46.81 56.25 17.88
C ALA A 57 45.43 56.46 18.55
N GLU A 58 44.47 56.97 17.78
CA GLU A 58 43.09 57.20 18.25
C GLU A 58 42.45 55.93 18.82
N CYS A 59 41.74 56.07 19.94
CA CYS A 59 41.14 54.93 20.61
C CYS A 59 39.97 54.34 19.78
N PRO A 60 39.82 53.01 19.72
CA PRO A 60 38.70 52.38 19.01
C PRO A 60 37.35 52.70 19.66
N PRO A 61 36.24 52.59 18.91
CA PRO A 61 34.89 52.87 19.41
C PRO A 61 34.58 52.09 20.69
N CYS A 62 33.86 52.73 21.61
CA CYS A 62 33.57 52.15 22.91
C CYS A 62 32.76 50.83 22.78
N SER A 63 33.33 49.74 23.29
CA SER A 63 32.70 48.42 23.34
C SER A 63 31.98 48.13 24.67
N HIS A 64 31.86 49.13 25.55
CA HIS A 64 31.17 48.97 26.83
C HIS A 64 29.68 48.71 26.61
N MET A 65 29.14 47.68 27.25
CA MET A 65 27.72 47.34 27.16
C MET A 65 26.92 48.34 28.00
N ILE A 66 25.92 48.96 27.40
CA ILE A 66 24.98 49.86 28.07
C ILE A 66 23.54 49.43 27.78
N THR A 67 22.67 49.66 28.76
CA THR A 67 21.24 49.45 28.61
C THR A 67 20.62 50.72 28.01
N ARG A 68 20.01 50.61 26.82
CA ARG A 68 19.29 51.73 26.19
C ARG A 68 17.84 51.35 25.91
N LYS A 69 16.94 52.30 26.03
CA LYS A 69 15.51 52.14 25.70
C LYS A 69 15.30 52.44 24.21
N LEU A 70 14.71 51.50 23.46
CA LEU A 70 14.36 51.71 22.05
C LEU A 70 13.08 52.53 21.94
N GLU A 71 13.10 53.62 21.17
CA GLU A 71 11.92 54.46 20.95
C GLU A 71 10.82 53.76 20.13
N SER A 72 11.20 52.81 19.29
CA SER A 72 10.28 52.06 18.42
C SER A 72 9.35 51.10 19.18
N CYS A 73 9.74 50.62 20.36
CA CYS A 73 8.96 49.66 21.12
C CYS A 73 8.98 49.85 22.65
N GLY A 74 9.70 50.83 23.17
CA GLY A 74 9.79 51.16 24.61
C GLY A 74 10.58 50.16 25.47
N HIS A 75 11.14 49.11 24.87
CA HIS A 75 11.89 48.06 25.55
C HIS A 75 13.36 48.43 25.77
N ASP A 76 13.89 48.06 26.93
CA ASP A 76 15.32 48.21 27.23
C ASP A 76 16.14 47.07 26.59
N VAL A 77 17.15 47.42 25.81
CA VAL A 77 18.07 46.50 25.12
C VAL A 77 19.52 46.76 25.54
N ASN A 78 20.32 45.70 25.64
CA ASN A 78 21.74 45.80 25.95
C ASN A 78 22.53 45.88 24.63
N VAL A 79 23.18 47.01 24.39
CA VAL A 79 23.93 47.30 23.16
C VAL A 79 25.29 47.88 23.52
N LYS A 80 26.27 47.83 22.61
CA LYS A 80 27.55 48.52 22.83
C LYS A 80 27.30 50.02 22.77
N CYS A 81 28.07 50.77 23.55
CA CYS A 81 27.95 52.22 23.60
C CYS A 81 28.12 52.90 22.22
N SER A 82 28.94 52.31 21.35
CA SER A 82 29.14 52.74 19.97
C SER A 82 28.11 52.24 18.94
N ASP A 83 27.19 51.33 19.31
CA ASP A 83 26.22 50.76 18.37
C ASP A 83 25.13 51.79 18.00
N ASN A 84 24.75 51.80 16.71
CA ASN A 84 23.66 52.63 16.22
C ASN A 84 22.29 52.02 16.59
N LEU A 85 21.54 52.73 17.45
CA LEU A 85 20.21 52.34 17.94
C LEU A 85 19.19 52.02 16.84
N SER A 86 19.29 52.66 15.67
CA SER A 86 18.34 52.48 14.56
C SER A 86 18.45 51.11 13.90
N SER A 87 19.56 50.40 14.08
CA SER A 87 19.79 49.05 13.55
C SER A 87 19.45 47.92 14.53
N VAL A 88 19.10 48.26 15.77
CA VAL A 88 18.93 47.28 16.85
C VAL A 88 17.50 46.75 16.88
N VAL A 89 17.35 45.44 16.67
CA VAL A 89 16.05 44.76 16.73
C VAL A 89 15.73 44.27 18.15
N CYS A 90 14.50 44.50 18.61
CA CYS A 90 14.07 44.09 19.94
C CYS A 90 13.68 42.60 19.99
N ILE A 91 14.44 41.80 20.73
CA ILE A 91 14.19 40.35 20.93
C ILE A 91 13.37 40.01 22.18
N LYS A 92 12.98 41.00 23.00
CA LYS A 92 12.09 40.78 24.15
C LYS A 92 10.69 40.37 23.70
N LEU A 93 10.01 39.55 24.51
CA LEU A 93 8.63 39.13 24.28
C LEU A 93 7.68 40.34 24.37
N CYS A 94 6.70 40.41 23.47
CA CYS A 94 5.77 41.54 23.39
C CYS A 94 4.83 41.60 24.61
N ASN A 95 4.29 40.47 25.08
CA ASN A 95 3.40 40.35 26.24
C ASN A 95 2.14 41.24 26.24
N LYS A 96 1.85 41.94 25.14
CA LYS A 96 0.64 42.75 24.96
C LYS A 96 -0.61 41.87 25.00
N GLU A 97 -1.66 42.34 25.66
CA GLU A 97 -2.95 41.64 25.68
C GLU A 97 -3.63 41.76 24.32
N LEU A 98 -3.94 40.61 23.73
CA LEU A 98 -4.67 40.49 22.47
C LEU A 98 -6.17 40.66 22.72
N PRO A 99 -6.97 41.03 21.70
CA PRO A 99 -8.43 41.12 21.82
C PRO A 99 -9.11 39.84 22.31
N CYS A 100 -8.48 38.68 22.14
CA CYS A 100 -8.95 37.39 22.65
C CYS A 100 -8.65 37.17 24.15
N GLY A 101 -8.06 38.14 24.85
CA GLY A 101 -7.67 38.04 26.28
C GLY A 101 -6.34 37.33 26.54
N HIS A 102 -5.65 36.82 25.51
CA HIS A 102 -4.36 36.14 25.65
C HIS A 102 -3.17 37.10 25.48
N LYS A 103 -2.03 36.78 26.11
CA LYS A 103 -0.80 37.57 25.99
C LYS A 103 0.01 37.16 24.75
N CYS A 104 0.50 38.15 24.00
CA CYS A 104 1.33 37.90 22.82
C CYS A 104 2.68 37.29 23.21
N MET A 105 2.93 36.05 22.77
CA MET A 105 4.20 35.32 23.01
C MET A 105 5.26 35.55 21.90
N ALA A 106 5.00 36.45 20.94
CA ALA A 106 5.95 36.76 19.87
C ALA A 106 7.07 37.69 20.35
N LYS A 107 8.24 37.61 19.70
CA LYS A 107 9.32 38.59 19.87
C LYS A 107 8.86 39.96 19.36
N CYS A 108 9.23 41.03 20.05
CA CYS A 108 8.75 42.37 19.74
C CYS A 108 9.05 42.82 18.31
N HIS A 109 10.19 42.44 17.74
CA HIS A 109 10.53 42.73 16.34
C HIS A 109 9.60 42.04 15.32
N GLU A 110 8.86 41.01 15.72
CA GLU A 110 7.90 40.30 14.87
C GLU A 110 6.51 40.95 14.88
N CYS A 111 6.25 41.85 15.82
CA CYS A 111 5.04 42.67 15.90
C CYS A 111 5.25 43.96 15.11
N LEU A 112 5.07 43.91 13.79
CA LEU A 112 5.27 45.06 12.90
C LEU A 112 4.29 46.20 13.26
N GLY A 113 4.81 47.37 13.62
CA GLY A 113 3.99 48.59 13.81
C GLY A 113 2.98 48.54 14.96
N GLY A 114 3.21 47.71 16.00
CA GLY A 114 2.33 47.65 17.17
C GLY A 114 1.10 46.75 17.02
N VAL A 115 0.96 46.08 15.87
CA VAL A 115 -0.03 45.02 15.64
C VAL A 115 0.62 43.68 15.96
N CYS A 116 0.05 42.97 16.92
CA CYS A 116 0.51 41.64 17.32
C CYS A 116 0.00 40.57 16.35
N LYS A 117 0.76 39.50 16.18
CA LYS A 117 0.34 38.31 15.42
C LYS A 117 -0.93 37.68 16.03
N PRO A 118 -1.71 36.93 15.22
CA PRO A 118 -2.85 36.15 15.72
C PRO A 118 -2.45 35.26 16.90
N CYS A 119 -3.40 34.99 17.79
CA CYS A 119 -3.15 34.18 18.97
C CYS A 119 -2.96 32.71 18.59
N GLU A 120 -1.76 32.19 18.86
CA GLU A 120 -1.37 30.78 18.66
C GLU A 120 -1.63 29.89 19.89
N THR A 121 -2.26 30.43 20.94
CA THR A 121 -2.58 29.67 22.15
C THR A 121 -3.63 28.59 21.86
N ASN A 122 -3.36 27.37 22.30
CA ASN A 122 -4.32 26.28 22.24
C ASN A 122 -5.42 26.49 23.28
N VAL A 123 -6.67 26.52 22.80
CA VAL A 123 -7.87 26.58 23.62
C VAL A 123 -8.69 25.31 23.44
N THR A 124 -9.25 24.82 24.54
CA THR A 124 -10.18 23.69 24.52
C THR A 124 -11.58 24.23 24.24
N VAL A 125 -12.24 23.69 23.21
CA VAL A 125 -13.62 24.03 22.86
C VAL A 125 -14.44 22.76 22.68
N ASP A 126 -15.72 22.84 23.02
CA ASP A 126 -16.65 21.74 22.84
C ASP A 126 -17.21 21.74 21.41
N CYS A 127 -17.17 20.59 20.76
CA CYS A 127 -17.77 20.43 19.43
C CYS A 127 -19.29 20.23 19.56
N PRO A 128 -20.13 21.10 18.98
CA PRO A 128 -21.58 20.93 19.04
C PRO A 128 -22.08 19.71 18.27
N THR A 129 -21.29 19.18 17.33
CA THR A 129 -21.68 18.06 16.47
C THR A 129 -21.38 16.69 17.10
N CYS A 130 -20.24 16.52 17.78
CA CYS A 130 -19.87 15.24 18.40
C CYS A 130 -19.87 15.26 19.93
N ASN A 131 -20.23 16.40 20.53
CA ASN A 131 -20.30 16.64 21.98
C ASN A 131 -19.02 16.27 22.75
N ASN A 132 -17.87 16.34 22.06
CA ASN A 132 -16.55 16.07 22.61
C ASN A 132 -15.70 17.33 22.52
N SER A 133 -14.87 17.55 23.54
CA SER A 133 -13.91 18.65 23.57
C SER A 133 -12.76 18.39 22.60
N TYR A 134 -12.26 19.43 21.94
CA TYR A 134 -11.07 19.39 21.10
C TYR A 134 -10.25 20.66 21.27
N ASN A 135 -8.95 20.54 21.02
CA ASN A 135 -8.03 21.68 21.08
C ASN A 135 -7.98 22.38 19.72
N LYS A 136 -8.11 23.70 19.73
CA LYS A 136 -7.87 24.52 18.54
C LYS A 136 -6.97 25.70 18.87
N ILE A 137 -6.35 26.27 17.85
CA ILE A 137 -5.67 27.55 17.96
C ILE A 137 -6.74 28.64 18.13
N CYS A 138 -6.56 29.55 19.10
CA CYS A 138 -7.51 30.61 19.41
C CYS A 138 -7.91 31.42 18.17
N SER A 139 -6.93 31.78 17.32
CA SER A 139 -7.17 32.46 16.03
C SER A 139 -7.35 31.53 14.82
N GLY A 140 -7.38 30.20 15.03
CA GLY A 140 -7.55 29.20 13.98
C GLY A 140 -9.02 28.86 13.68
N PRO A 141 -9.29 28.19 12.55
CA PRO A 141 -10.64 27.80 12.17
C PRO A 141 -11.23 26.77 13.17
N SER A 142 -12.53 26.87 13.45
CA SER A 142 -13.27 26.00 14.38
C SER A 142 -13.62 24.65 13.73
N VAL A 143 -12.62 23.89 13.28
CA VAL A 143 -12.81 22.56 12.68
C VAL A 143 -12.52 21.49 13.72
N CYS A 144 -13.53 20.69 14.06
CA CYS A 144 -13.38 19.62 15.03
C CYS A 144 -12.44 18.52 14.51
N THR A 145 -11.39 18.23 15.27
CA THR A 145 -10.38 17.20 14.97
C THR A 145 -10.70 15.84 15.57
N ASN A 146 -11.81 15.71 16.31
CA ASN A 146 -12.20 14.43 16.90
C ASN A 146 -12.53 13.40 15.80
N PRO A 147 -12.23 12.12 16.02
CA PRO A 147 -12.58 11.06 15.09
C PRO A 147 -14.11 11.02 14.88
N CYS A 148 -14.52 10.76 13.65
CA CYS A 148 -15.93 10.59 13.33
C CYS A 148 -16.42 9.25 13.92
N SER A 149 -17.42 9.29 14.78
CA SER A 149 -18.00 8.09 15.43
C SER A 149 -19.02 7.36 14.56
N GLU A 150 -19.27 7.84 13.34
CA GLU A 150 -20.32 7.30 12.49
C GLU A 150 -19.91 5.98 11.83
N ILE A 151 -20.83 5.03 11.80
CA ILE A 151 -20.67 3.77 11.07
C ILE A 151 -21.21 3.96 9.66
N LEU A 152 -20.34 3.84 8.66
CA LEU A 152 -20.71 3.94 7.25
C LEU A 152 -21.75 2.87 6.89
N PRO A 153 -22.56 3.04 5.84
CA PRO A 153 -23.51 2.02 5.37
C PRO A 153 -22.89 0.64 5.08
N CYS A 154 -21.56 0.57 4.95
CA CYS A 154 -20.82 -0.67 4.82
C CYS A 154 -20.49 -1.39 6.13
N GLY A 155 -20.88 -0.86 7.29
CA GLY A 155 -20.61 -1.42 8.62
C GLY A 155 -19.22 -1.07 9.19
N HIS A 156 -18.41 -0.27 8.50
CA HIS A 156 -17.09 0.16 8.99
C HIS A 156 -17.13 1.57 9.60
N PRO A 157 -16.32 1.86 10.62
CA PRO A 157 -16.21 3.20 11.20
C PRO A 157 -15.63 4.19 10.17
N CYS A 158 -16.13 5.42 10.18
CA CYS A 158 -15.59 6.49 9.37
C CYS A 158 -14.14 6.78 9.77
N SER A 159 -13.24 6.86 8.78
CA SER A 159 -11.83 7.20 9.00
C SER A 159 -11.56 8.71 9.05
N GLY A 160 -12.60 9.53 8.87
CA GLY A 160 -12.52 10.98 8.88
C GLY A 160 -12.63 11.59 10.28
N THR A 161 -12.47 12.91 10.34
CA THR A 161 -12.74 13.72 11.54
C THR A 161 -14.14 14.31 11.48
N CYS A 162 -14.74 14.58 12.63
CA CYS A 162 -16.07 15.18 12.75
C CYS A 162 -16.19 16.48 11.94
N GLY A 163 -15.19 17.37 11.99
CA GLY A 163 -15.21 18.64 11.26
C GLY A 163 -15.17 18.50 9.73
N ASN A 164 -14.63 17.41 9.20
CA ASN A 164 -14.55 17.14 7.75
C ASN A 164 -15.68 16.23 7.25
N CYS A 165 -16.56 15.77 8.13
CA CYS A 165 -17.67 14.87 7.79
C CYS A 165 -19.04 15.58 7.79
N VAL A 166 -19.08 16.91 7.85
CA VAL A 166 -20.33 17.69 7.92
C VAL A 166 -21.13 17.60 6.62
N ASP A 167 -20.45 17.65 5.46
CA ASP A 167 -21.08 17.55 4.12
C ASP A 167 -21.05 16.12 3.54
N GLY A 168 -20.66 15.13 4.34
CA GLY A 168 -20.60 13.74 3.94
C GLY A 168 -19.37 13.00 4.45
N HIS A 169 -19.55 11.72 4.76
CA HIS A 169 -18.48 10.90 5.31
C HIS A 169 -17.46 10.45 4.25
N GLN A 170 -16.23 10.23 4.70
CA GLN A 170 -15.17 9.70 3.85
C GLN A 170 -15.47 8.28 3.38
N LYS A 171 -15.01 7.94 2.17
CA LYS A 171 -15.13 6.58 1.64
C LYS A 171 -14.41 5.59 2.55
N CYS A 172 -14.99 4.42 2.73
CA CYS A 172 -14.36 3.36 3.51
C CYS A 172 -12.98 3.00 2.93
N ASN A 173 -11.94 3.09 3.75
CA ASN A 173 -10.57 2.74 3.40
C ASN A 173 -10.11 1.42 4.06
N MET A 174 -11.05 0.65 4.61
CA MET A 174 -10.76 -0.67 5.18
C MET A 174 -10.51 -1.69 4.08
N ASP A 175 -9.54 -2.57 4.28
CA ASP A 175 -9.26 -3.65 3.35
C ASP A 175 -10.40 -4.68 3.35
N CYS A 176 -10.83 -5.07 2.15
CA CYS A 176 -11.94 -5.99 2.01
C CYS A 176 -11.55 -7.40 2.48
N GLN A 177 -12.09 -7.83 3.62
CA GLN A 177 -11.84 -9.16 4.20
C GLN A 177 -12.60 -10.31 3.50
N ARG A 178 -13.38 -10.03 2.44
CA ARG A 178 -14.17 -11.06 1.74
C ARG A 178 -13.26 -12.07 1.03
N ILE A 179 -13.61 -13.35 1.12
CA ILE A 179 -12.99 -14.42 0.34
C ILE A 179 -13.73 -14.52 -1.00
N LEU A 180 -13.01 -14.33 -2.10
CA LEU A 180 -13.55 -14.49 -3.44
C LEU A 180 -13.89 -15.96 -3.70
N PHE A 181 -14.75 -16.24 -4.69
CA PHE A 181 -15.08 -17.60 -5.13
C PHE A 181 -13.85 -18.46 -5.49
N CYS A 182 -12.73 -17.82 -5.84
CA CYS A 182 -11.48 -18.52 -6.09
C CYS A 182 -10.69 -18.92 -4.83
N GLY A 183 -11.18 -18.58 -3.63
CA GLY A 183 -10.54 -18.83 -2.34
C GLY A 183 -9.53 -17.77 -1.89
N HIS A 184 -9.28 -16.74 -2.71
CA HIS A 184 -8.35 -15.67 -2.35
C HIS A 184 -9.07 -14.57 -1.57
N LYS A 185 -8.40 -14.03 -0.53
CA LYS A 185 -8.78 -12.75 0.08
C LYS A 185 -8.77 -11.65 -0.98
N CYS A 186 -9.82 -10.82 -1.00
CA CYS A 186 -9.89 -9.66 -1.87
C CYS A 186 -8.70 -8.73 -1.60
N GLN A 187 -8.01 -8.31 -2.65
CA GLN A 187 -6.93 -7.32 -2.59
C GLN A 187 -7.30 -6.02 -3.28
N GLY A 188 -8.56 -5.91 -3.74
CA GLY A 188 -9.04 -4.73 -4.42
C GLY A 188 -9.22 -3.58 -3.44
N LYS A 189 -8.74 -2.40 -3.81
CA LYS A 189 -9.16 -1.14 -3.19
C LYS A 189 -10.49 -0.75 -3.83
N HIS A 190 -11.59 -1.19 -3.26
CA HIS A 190 -12.93 -0.86 -3.74
C HIS A 190 -13.82 -0.47 -2.57
N THR A 191 -14.85 0.32 -2.86
CA THR A 191 -15.90 0.62 -1.88
C THR A 191 -16.65 -0.65 -1.51
N CYS A 192 -16.95 -0.83 -0.23
CA CYS A 192 -17.55 -2.06 0.30
C CYS A 192 -18.93 -2.39 -0.30
N SER A 193 -19.63 -1.39 -0.84
CA SER A 193 -20.93 -1.53 -1.53
C SER A 193 -20.81 -2.06 -2.95
N THR A 194 -19.61 -2.08 -3.52
CA THR A 194 -19.35 -2.58 -4.88
C THR A 194 -18.93 -4.05 -4.83
N ASN A 195 -19.29 -4.81 -5.87
CA ASN A 195 -18.79 -6.18 -6.05
C ASN A 195 -17.27 -6.19 -6.04
N CYS A 196 -16.68 -7.21 -5.41
CA CYS A 196 -15.23 -7.33 -5.36
C CYS A 196 -14.66 -7.50 -6.78
N PRO A 197 -13.58 -6.77 -7.11
CA PRO A 197 -12.94 -6.86 -8.43
C PRO A 197 -12.35 -8.24 -8.65
N GLU A 198 -12.00 -8.51 -9.92
CA GLU A 198 -11.44 -9.78 -10.33
C GLU A 198 -10.11 -10.11 -9.64
N CYS A 199 -9.86 -11.41 -9.46
CA CYS A 199 -8.65 -11.85 -8.79
C CYS A 199 -7.46 -11.91 -9.75
N ASN A 200 -6.48 -11.02 -9.53
CA ASN A 200 -5.22 -10.99 -10.27
C ASN A 200 -4.12 -11.90 -9.70
N LYS A 201 -4.39 -12.63 -8.62
CA LYS A 201 -3.41 -13.59 -8.08
C LYS A 201 -3.17 -14.75 -9.04
N LYS A 202 -2.01 -15.40 -8.92
CA LYS A 202 -1.72 -16.66 -9.61
C LYS A 202 -2.74 -17.72 -9.17
N CYS A 203 -3.23 -18.52 -10.10
CA CYS A 203 -4.18 -19.59 -9.76
C CYS A 203 -3.49 -20.63 -8.86
N GLU A 204 -4.09 -20.90 -7.70
CA GLU A 204 -3.55 -21.91 -6.76
C GLU A 204 -3.95 -23.35 -7.12
N ARG A 205 -4.70 -23.56 -8.21
CA ARG A 205 -5.10 -24.91 -8.63
C ARG A 205 -3.85 -25.74 -8.91
N LYS A 206 -3.74 -26.86 -8.21
CA LYS A 206 -2.74 -27.90 -8.43
C LYS A 206 -3.46 -29.23 -8.56
N CYS A 207 -2.90 -30.13 -9.37
CA CYS A 207 -3.17 -31.55 -9.30
C CYS A 207 -1.88 -32.26 -8.88
N HIS A 208 -1.87 -33.59 -8.86
CA HIS A 208 -0.67 -34.38 -8.59
C HIS A 208 0.38 -34.26 -9.70
N HIS A 209 -0.03 -33.87 -10.92
CA HIS A 209 0.85 -33.74 -12.08
C HIS A 209 1.42 -32.33 -12.25
N THR A 210 0.56 -31.31 -12.18
CA THR A 210 0.94 -29.94 -12.55
C THR A 210 0.26 -28.90 -11.67
N LYS A 211 0.82 -27.69 -11.69
CA LYS A 211 0.20 -26.49 -11.10
C LYS A 211 -0.23 -25.54 -12.23
N CYS A 212 -1.41 -24.96 -12.08
CA CYS A 212 -1.91 -23.95 -13.01
C CYS A 212 -0.97 -22.72 -13.04
N ARG A 213 -0.63 -22.26 -14.25
CA ARG A 213 0.25 -21.10 -14.47
C ARG A 213 -0.52 -19.81 -14.76
N ASN A 214 -1.83 -19.90 -15.03
CA ASN A 214 -2.66 -18.77 -15.41
C ASN A 214 -3.03 -17.89 -14.19
N LYS A 215 -3.47 -16.65 -14.45
CA LYS A 215 -4.05 -15.82 -13.39
C LYS A 215 -5.40 -16.41 -12.99
N CYS A 216 -5.82 -16.09 -11.78
CA CYS A 216 -7.01 -16.71 -11.22
C CYS A 216 -8.29 -16.32 -11.97
N LYS A 217 -8.35 -15.11 -12.53
CA LYS A 217 -9.44 -14.65 -13.39
C LYS A 217 -9.55 -15.43 -14.71
N ASP A 218 -8.43 -15.94 -15.23
CA ASP A 218 -8.39 -16.63 -16.50
C ASP A 218 -8.86 -18.10 -16.34
N ARG A 219 -9.22 -18.72 -17.46
CA ARG A 219 -9.63 -20.13 -17.49
C ARG A 219 -8.46 -21.05 -17.10
N CYS A 220 -8.73 -22.07 -16.31
CA CYS A 220 -7.73 -23.08 -15.98
C CYS A 220 -7.60 -24.11 -17.13
N ILE A 221 -6.37 -24.47 -17.47
CA ILE A 221 -6.10 -25.53 -18.46
C ILE A 221 -6.40 -26.90 -17.81
N PRO A 222 -7.29 -27.74 -18.39
CA PRO A 222 -7.56 -29.08 -17.88
C PRO A 222 -6.33 -29.99 -17.96
N CYS A 223 -6.09 -30.80 -16.93
CA CYS A 223 -4.97 -31.75 -16.90
C CYS A 223 -5.37 -33.06 -17.58
N LYS A 224 -4.78 -33.36 -18.74
CA LYS A 224 -5.06 -34.55 -19.56
C LYS A 224 -4.17 -35.77 -19.23
N GLU A 225 -3.43 -35.71 -18.13
CA GLU A 225 -2.65 -36.85 -17.65
C GLU A 225 -3.58 -37.92 -17.05
N PRO A 226 -3.21 -39.22 -17.11
CA PRO A 226 -3.99 -40.30 -16.50
C PRO A 226 -4.10 -40.12 -14.98
N CYS A 227 -5.26 -40.42 -14.41
CA CYS A 227 -5.47 -40.29 -12.97
C CYS A 227 -4.62 -41.32 -12.19
N MET A 228 -3.78 -40.85 -11.26
CA MET A 228 -2.95 -41.71 -10.39
C MET A 228 -3.75 -42.38 -9.25
N TRP A 229 -5.08 -42.23 -9.21
CA TRP A 229 -5.86 -42.75 -8.09
C TRP A 229 -6.06 -44.26 -8.22
N GLU A 230 -5.14 -45.01 -7.62
CA GLU A 230 -5.14 -46.47 -7.55
C GLU A 230 -4.92 -46.96 -6.11
N CYS A 231 -5.55 -48.08 -5.78
CA CYS A 231 -5.23 -48.89 -4.60
C CYS A 231 -5.19 -50.36 -5.03
N ILE A 232 -4.82 -51.25 -4.10
CA ILE A 232 -4.79 -52.70 -4.37
C ILE A 232 -6.15 -53.28 -4.79
N HIS A 233 -7.24 -52.57 -4.53
CA HIS A 233 -8.60 -53.00 -4.85
C HIS A 233 -9.10 -52.44 -6.18
N THR A 234 -8.82 -51.17 -6.48
CA THR A 234 -9.40 -50.48 -7.64
C THR A 234 -8.43 -49.43 -8.23
N LYS A 235 -8.49 -49.24 -9.55
CA LYS A 235 -7.69 -48.27 -10.30
C LYS A 235 -8.59 -47.42 -11.20
N CYS A 236 -8.39 -46.10 -11.17
CA CYS A 236 -9.09 -45.17 -12.04
C CYS A 236 -8.59 -45.28 -13.49
N THR A 237 -9.50 -45.27 -14.46
CA THR A 237 -9.14 -45.28 -15.90
C THR A 237 -9.26 -43.91 -16.57
N LYS A 238 -9.79 -42.92 -15.85
CA LYS A 238 -10.13 -41.59 -16.36
C LYS A 238 -8.95 -40.61 -16.34
N LEU A 239 -9.09 -39.53 -17.11
CA LEU A 239 -8.13 -38.43 -17.10
C LEU A 239 -8.29 -37.57 -15.83
N CYS A 240 -7.23 -36.88 -15.41
CA CYS A 240 -7.24 -36.12 -14.16
C CYS A 240 -8.32 -35.02 -14.08
N TYR A 241 -8.78 -34.47 -15.21
CA TYR A 241 -9.86 -33.48 -15.23
C TYR A 241 -11.27 -34.09 -15.22
N GLU A 242 -11.39 -35.39 -15.46
CA GLU A 242 -12.68 -36.09 -15.56
C GLU A 242 -13.08 -36.69 -14.22
N LEU A 243 -14.39 -36.84 -14.01
CA LEU A 243 -14.90 -37.55 -12.84
C LEU A 243 -14.34 -38.97 -12.83
N CYS A 244 -13.69 -39.33 -11.73
CA CYS A 244 -13.20 -40.69 -11.50
C CYS A 244 -14.36 -41.67 -11.55
N ASP A 245 -14.13 -42.79 -12.22
CA ASP A 245 -15.05 -43.91 -12.43
C ASP A 245 -15.07 -44.93 -11.28
N ARG A 246 -14.24 -44.71 -10.26
CA ARG A 246 -14.15 -45.55 -9.06
C ARG A 246 -14.78 -44.88 -7.84
N GLU A 247 -15.37 -45.70 -6.98
CA GLU A 247 -15.78 -45.32 -5.64
C GLU A 247 -14.56 -45.20 -4.68
N PRO A 248 -14.65 -44.37 -3.64
CA PRO A 248 -13.65 -44.31 -2.58
C PRO A 248 -13.45 -45.68 -1.90
N CYS A 249 -12.19 -46.06 -1.69
CA CYS A 249 -11.89 -47.22 -0.86
C CYS A 249 -12.05 -46.84 0.62
N ASN A 250 -12.84 -47.62 1.37
CA ASN A 250 -13.06 -47.45 2.82
C ASN A 250 -12.25 -48.44 3.66
N GLU A 251 -11.44 -49.29 3.02
CA GLU A 251 -10.59 -50.25 3.71
C GLU A 251 -9.46 -49.56 4.47
N ARG A 252 -9.16 -50.07 5.68
CA ARG A 252 -8.06 -49.59 6.50
C ARG A 252 -6.72 -49.83 5.80
N CYS A 253 -5.78 -48.90 5.96
CA CYS A 253 -4.45 -49.06 5.42
C CYS A 253 -3.72 -50.25 6.10
N PRO A 254 -3.19 -51.22 5.33
CA PRO A 254 -2.49 -52.38 5.91
C PRO A 254 -1.10 -52.03 6.45
N LYS A 255 -0.57 -50.83 6.16
CA LYS A 255 0.79 -50.43 6.54
C LYS A 255 0.91 -50.19 8.05
N LYS A 256 2.04 -50.60 8.62
CA LYS A 256 2.48 -50.15 9.95
C LYS A 256 3.30 -48.87 9.80
N LEU A 257 3.08 -47.90 10.69
CA LEU A 257 3.83 -46.64 10.71
C LEU A 257 5.23 -46.87 11.28
N GLU A 258 6.16 -45.93 11.05
CA GLU A 258 7.55 -46.00 11.57
C GLU A 258 7.62 -46.18 13.09
N CYS A 259 6.62 -45.69 13.81
CA CYS A 259 6.48 -45.86 15.25
C CYS A 259 5.99 -47.25 15.70
N GLY A 260 5.76 -48.19 14.78
CA GLY A 260 5.27 -49.54 15.07
C GLY A 260 3.74 -49.68 15.14
N HIS A 261 3.01 -48.59 15.41
CA HIS A 261 1.55 -48.60 15.45
C HIS A 261 0.89 -48.87 14.08
N GLN A 262 -0.27 -49.53 14.10
CA GLN A 262 -1.09 -49.77 12.92
C GLN A 262 -1.61 -48.44 12.34
N CYS A 263 -1.51 -48.26 11.03
CA CYS A 263 -2.03 -47.05 10.40
C CYS A 263 -3.56 -46.98 10.54
N ARG A 264 -4.07 -45.88 11.11
CA ARG A 264 -5.50 -45.54 11.15
C ARG A 264 -5.98 -44.79 9.88
N GLY A 265 -5.17 -44.79 8.82
CA GLY A 265 -5.50 -44.20 7.53
C GLY A 265 -6.24 -45.17 6.60
N LEU A 266 -6.55 -44.68 5.40
CA LEU A 266 -7.24 -45.44 4.36
C LEU A 266 -6.27 -46.07 3.36
N CYS A 267 -6.69 -47.20 2.77
CA CYS A 267 -5.94 -47.86 1.70
C CYS A 267 -5.86 -46.97 0.45
N GLY A 268 -4.65 -46.79 -0.08
CA GLY A 268 -4.40 -45.95 -1.27
C GLY A 268 -4.33 -44.43 -0.99
N GLU A 269 -4.50 -44.00 0.26
CA GLU A 269 -4.45 -42.59 0.65
C GLU A 269 -3.16 -42.28 1.44
N PRO A 270 -2.72 -41.01 1.52
CA PRO A 270 -1.56 -40.61 2.31
C PRO A 270 -1.75 -40.96 3.79
N CYS A 271 -0.84 -41.78 4.34
CA CYS A 271 -0.93 -42.20 5.74
C CYS A 271 -0.87 -40.99 6.69
N PRO A 272 -1.83 -40.87 7.63
CA PRO A 272 -1.79 -39.82 8.65
C PRO A 272 -0.63 -40.05 9.64
N THR A 273 -0.29 -39.01 10.41
CA THR A 273 0.62 -39.16 11.55
C THR A 273 -0.01 -40.06 12.61
N CYS A 274 0.82 -40.77 13.38
CA CYS A 274 0.34 -41.66 14.43
C CYS A 274 -0.24 -40.85 15.59
N ILE A 275 -1.56 -40.95 15.79
CA ILE A 275 -2.31 -40.26 16.86
C ILE A 275 -1.90 -40.76 18.25
N GLU A 276 -1.55 -42.04 18.37
CA GLU A 276 -1.09 -42.66 19.62
C GLU A 276 0.29 -42.10 20.03
N CYS A 277 1.19 -41.91 19.07
CA CYS A 277 2.47 -41.25 19.32
C CYS A 277 2.35 -39.75 19.60
N ASP A 278 1.46 -39.04 18.88
CA ASP A 278 1.20 -37.63 19.15
C ASP A 278 0.62 -37.43 20.57
N SER A 279 -0.13 -38.41 21.09
CA SER A 279 -0.67 -38.37 22.45
C SER A 279 0.38 -38.64 23.53
N THR A 280 1.51 -39.27 23.21
CA THR A 280 2.52 -39.74 24.17
C THR A 280 3.83 -38.93 24.16
N LYS A 281 4.14 -38.21 23.08
CA LYS A 281 5.47 -37.61 22.88
C LYS A 281 5.71 -36.23 23.52
N LYS A 282 4.70 -35.54 24.06
CA LYS A 282 4.90 -34.17 24.61
C LYS A 282 3.95 -33.85 25.78
N PRO A 283 4.45 -33.71 27.02
CA PRO A 283 3.64 -33.31 28.19
C PRO A 283 3.08 -31.87 28.10
N GLU A 284 3.55 -31.08 27.14
CA GLU A 284 3.14 -29.69 26.89
C GLU A 284 2.29 -29.51 25.62
N HIS A 285 2.12 -30.54 24.77
CA HIS A 285 1.19 -30.49 23.66
C HIS A 285 -0.10 -31.24 24.01
N LYS A 286 -1.16 -30.46 24.18
CA LYS A 286 -2.54 -30.92 24.31
C LYS A 286 -2.81 -32.08 23.34
N GLN A 287 -3.36 -33.15 23.90
CA GLN A 287 -4.01 -34.27 23.23
C GLN A 287 -4.53 -33.93 21.82
N TRP A 288 -4.20 -34.74 20.81
CA TRP A 288 -4.72 -34.54 19.46
C TRP A 288 -6.25 -34.43 19.50
N ARG A 289 -6.76 -33.33 18.97
CA ARG A 289 -8.19 -33.01 18.87
C ARG A 289 -8.58 -32.85 17.42
N CYS A 290 -9.67 -33.48 17.02
CA CYS A 290 -10.25 -33.23 15.71
C CYS A 290 -10.71 -31.77 15.64
N PRO A 291 -10.19 -30.93 14.72
CA PRO A 291 -10.56 -29.52 14.69
C PRO A 291 -12.01 -29.24 14.27
N ILE A 292 -12.75 -30.28 13.85
CA ILE A 292 -14.16 -30.15 13.42
C ILE A 292 -15.12 -30.65 14.50
N SER A 293 -14.84 -31.79 15.17
CA SER A 293 -15.72 -32.37 16.19
C SER A 293 -15.32 -32.07 17.63
N LEU A 294 -14.14 -31.45 17.86
CA LEU A 294 -13.53 -31.21 19.19
C LEU A 294 -13.24 -32.48 20.01
N GLU A 295 -13.51 -33.66 19.44
CA GLU A 295 -13.22 -34.97 20.03
C GLU A 295 -11.71 -35.15 20.20
N THR A 296 -11.35 -35.75 21.32
CA THR A 296 -9.96 -36.01 21.70
C THR A 296 -9.56 -37.44 21.34
N SER A 297 -8.25 -37.69 21.22
CA SER A 297 -7.73 -39.05 20.98
C SER A 297 -8.22 -40.12 21.98
N SER A 298 -8.68 -39.73 23.18
CA SER A 298 -9.23 -40.63 24.20
C SER A 298 -10.70 -40.99 24.03
N SER A 299 -11.47 -40.18 23.30
CA SER A 299 -12.90 -40.43 23.06
C SER A 299 -13.18 -41.12 21.73
N LEU A 300 -12.14 -41.31 20.90
CA LEU A 300 -12.25 -41.90 19.58
C LEU A 300 -12.03 -43.41 19.66
N ASP A 301 -12.93 -44.17 19.02
CA ASP A 301 -12.81 -45.62 18.92
C ASP A 301 -11.50 -46.00 18.20
N HIS A 302 -10.86 -47.09 18.61
CA HIS A 302 -9.66 -47.64 17.97
C HIS A 302 -9.90 -47.98 16.49
N ASN A 303 -11.17 -48.22 16.12
CA ASN A 303 -11.57 -48.48 14.75
C ASN A 303 -11.78 -47.23 13.89
N GLU A 304 -11.84 -46.04 14.49
CA GLU A 304 -12.13 -44.83 13.74
C GLU A 304 -10.98 -44.42 12.80
N LEU A 305 -11.35 -44.16 11.55
CA LEU A 305 -10.42 -43.84 10.48
C LEU A 305 -10.16 -42.34 10.40
N VAL A 306 -8.92 -41.99 10.09
CA VAL A 306 -8.46 -40.59 10.03
C VAL A 306 -7.88 -40.28 8.66
N TYR A 307 -8.28 -39.13 8.11
CA TYR A 307 -7.81 -38.62 6.84
C TYR A 307 -6.93 -37.38 7.05
N LYS A 308 -5.80 -37.33 6.33
CA LYS A 308 -4.87 -36.20 6.36
C LYS A 308 -4.94 -35.40 5.06
N LEU A 309 -5.31 -34.13 5.18
CA LEU A 309 -5.32 -33.19 4.05
C LEU A 309 -3.91 -32.71 3.68
N ASP A 310 -3.79 -32.14 2.49
CA ASP A 310 -2.59 -31.43 1.98
C ASP A 310 -1.97 -30.41 2.95
N CYS A 311 -2.81 -29.77 3.76
CA CYS A 311 -2.39 -28.78 4.75
C CYS A 311 -1.80 -29.42 6.03
N LYS A 312 -1.63 -30.74 6.04
CA LYS A 312 -1.15 -31.59 7.15
C LYS A 312 -2.10 -31.69 8.35
N HIS A 313 -3.27 -31.06 8.31
CA HIS A 313 -4.33 -31.29 9.30
C HIS A 313 -5.02 -32.63 9.06
N SER A 314 -5.27 -33.33 10.15
CA SER A 314 -5.95 -34.62 10.17
C SER A 314 -7.35 -34.46 10.75
N PHE A 315 -8.31 -35.22 10.22
CA PHE A 315 -9.72 -35.19 10.62
C PHE A 315 -10.27 -36.61 10.66
N THR A 316 -11.31 -36.84 11.46
CA THR A 316 -12.09 -38.08 11.39
C THR A 316 -12.75 -38.19 10.02
N LEU A 317 -12.75 -39.40 9.46
CA LEU A 317 -13.24 -39.64 8.10
C LEU A 317 -14.71 -39.23 7.95
N SER A 318 -15.54 -39.64 8.91
CA SER A 318 -16.98 -39.39 8.97
C SER A 318 -17.31 -37.91 8.84
N MET A 319 -16.60 -37.08 9.60
CA MET A 319 -16.85 -35.64 9.64
C MET A 319 -16.31 -34.92 8.39
N LEU A 320 -15.18 -35.40 7.86
CA LEU A 320 -14.63 -34.85 6.63
C LEU A 320 -15.51 -35.18 5.41
N ASP A 321 -16.04 -36.41 5.34
CA ASP A 321 -17.01 -36.82 4.31
C ASP A 321 -18.27 -35.93 4.38
N GLN A 322 -18.81 -35.68 5.57
CA GLN A 322 -19.95 -34.78 5.76
C GLN A 322 -19.61 -33.36 5.27
N TYR A 323 -18.49 -32.79 5.70
CA TYR A 323 -18.05 -31.45 5.29
C TYR A 323 -17.88 -31.31 3.76
N MET A 324 -17.32 -32.33 3.11
CA MET A 324 -17.11 -32.33 1.67
C MET A 324 -18.42 -32.43 0.89
N ASN A 325 -19.36 -33.25 1.37
CA ASN A 325 -20.63 -33.52 0.70
C ASN A 325 -21.73 -32.47 0.98
N VAL A 326 -21.54 -31.56 1.95
CA VAL A 326 -22.46 -30.43 2.15
C VAL A 326 -22.53 -29.60 0.86
N GLN A 327 -23.73 -29.56 0.28
CA GLN A 327 -24.03 -28.68 -0.86
C GLN A 327 -24.14 -27.25 -0.36
N SER A 328 -23.27 -26.37 -0.87
CA SER A 328 -23.34 -24.94 -0.62
C SER A 328 -23.84 -24.23 -1.87
N ASN A 329 -24.75 -23.28 -1.69
CA ASN A 329 -25.13 -22.35 -2.77
C ASN A 329 -23.98 -21.40 -3.11
N GLN A 330 -22.99 -21.26 -2.23
CA GLN A 330 -21.82 -20.42 -2.49
C GLN A 330 -20.81 -21.16 -3.36
N ILE A 331 -20.57 -20.63 -4.57
CA ILE A 331 -19.51 -21.08 -5.47
C ILE A 331 -18.17 -20.74 -4.83
N GLY A 332 -17.36 -21.74 -4.54
CA GLY A 332 -16.14 -21.58 -3.79
C GLY A 332 -15.38 -22.88 -3.59
N ARG A 333 -14.05 -22.82 -3.67
CA ARG A 333 -13.20 -23.98 -3.37
C ARG A 333 -13.43 -24.46 -1.94
N LYS A 334 -13.47 -25.77 -1.73
CA LYS A 334 -13.48 -26.36 -0.39
C LYS A 334 -12.18 -26.00 0.34
N LEU A 335 -12.33 -25.46 1.55
CA LEU A 335 -11.22 -24.98 2.37
C LEU A 335 -11.03 -25.93 3.55
N CYS A 336 -9.81 -26.03 4.06
CA CYS A 336 -9.54 -26.75 5.30
C CYS A 336 -10.34 -26.10 6.45
N PRO A 337 -11.13 -26.87 7.22
CA PRO A 337 -11.90 -26.31 8.34
C PRO A 337 -11.04 -25.61 9.39
N SER A 338 -9.82 -26.13 9.62
CA SER A 338 -8.86 -25.61 10.62
C SER A 338 -8.09 -24.37 10.12
N CYS A 339 -7.37 -24.47 9.01
CA CYS A 339 -6.49 -23.37 8.55
C CYS A 339 -7.02 -22.55 7.37
N LYS A 340 -8.23 -22.85 6.89
CA LYS A 340 -8.88 -22.19 5.73
C LYS A 340 -8.09 -22.23 4.43
N LYS A 341 -7.06 -23.08 4.33
CA LYS A 341 -6.29 -23.30 3.10
C LYS A 341 -7.09 -24.13 2.10
N ALA A 342 -7.09 -23.73 0.82
CA ALA A 342 -7.79 -24.47 -0.23
C ALA A 342 -7.26 -25.91 -0.37
N ILE A 343 -8.19 -26.85 -0.52
CA ILE A 343 -7.93 -28.28 -0.66
C ILE A 343 -7.92 -28.61 -2.16
N PHE A 344 -6.90 -29.35 -2.61
CA PHE A 344 -6.69 -29.62 -4.03
C PHE A 344 -6.39 -31.09 -4.31
N ASN A 345 -5.48 -31.68 -3.53
CA ASN A 345 -4.97 -33.01 -3.77
C ASN A 345 -5.48 -33.94 -2.67
N SER A 346 -6.70 -34.42 -2.82
CA SER A 346 -7.25 -35.49 -1.97
C SER A 346 -7.98 -36.47 -2.86
N PRO A 347 -7.36 -37.60 -3.24
CA PRO A 347 -7.90 -38.52 -4.24
C PRO A 347 -9.34 -38.97 -3.94
N ARG A 348 -9.64 -39.33 -2.68
CA ARG A 348 -11.01 -39.60 -2.19
C ARG A 348 -12.05 -38.56 -2.60
N TYR A 349 -11.71 -37.27 -2.54
CA TYR A 349 -12.63 -36.16 -2.77
C TYR A 349 -12.45 -35.52 -4.15
N HIS A 350 -11.70 -36.18 -5.05
CA HIS A 350 -11.37 -35.64 -6.37
C HIS A 350 -12.62 -35.26 -7.18
N ASN A 351 -13.67 -36.08 -7.14
CA ASN A 351 -14.93 -35.82 -7.81
C ASN A 351 -15.64 -34.55 -7.27
N VAL A 352 -15.54 -34.28 -5.97
CA VAL A 352 -16.07 -33.05 -5.36
C VAL A 352 -15.30 -31.83 -5.87
N PHE A 353 -13.98 -31.94 -5.97
CA PHE A 353 -13.14 -30.84 -6.47
C PHE A 353 -13.33 -30.56 -7.95
N ILE A 354 -13.57 -31.58 -8.78
CA ILE A 354 -13.88 -31.39 -10.20
C ILE A 354 -15.21 -30.63 -10.34
N LYS A 355 -16.28 -31.09 -9.70
CA LYS A 355 -17.60 -30.43 -9.76
C LYS A 355 -17.52 -28.97 -9.31
N GLU A 356 -16.80 -28.70 -8.22
CA GLU A 356 -16.63 -27.32 -7.74
C GLU A 356 -15.76 -26.48 -8.67
N SER A 357 -14.74 -27.09 -9.29
CA SER A 357 -13.92 -26.42 -10.30
C SER A 357 -14.73 -26.07 -11.54
N GLU A 358 -15.64 -26.94 -11.99
CA GLU A 358 -16.54 -26.67 -13.12
C GLU A 358 -17.48 -25.50 -12.81
N ARG A 359 -18.07 -25.45 -11.60
CA ARG A 359 -18.88 -24.31 -11.14
C ARG A 359 -18.10 -23.00 -11.16
N ILE A 360 -16.85 -23.01 -10.67
CA ILE A 360 -15.96 -21.85 -10.69
C ILE A 360 -15.63 -21.42 -12.11
N GLU A 361 -15.27 -22.36 -12.99
CA GLU A 361 -14.96 -22.05 -14.39
C GLU A 361 -16.20 -21.54 -15.14
N GLY A 362 -17.40 -22.05 -14.85
CA GLY A 362 -18.67 -21.52 -15.36
C GLY A 362 -18.91 -20.06 -14.95
N LEU A 363 -18.64 -19.72 -13.69
CA LEU A 363 -18.74 -18.34 -13.20
C LEU A 363 -17.73 -17.41 -13.87
N LYS A 364 -16.50 -17.88 -14.14
CA LYS A 364 -15.50 -17.11 -14.89
C LYS A 364 -15.97 -16.84 -16.32
N VAL A 365 -16.51 -17.85 -17.00
CA VAL A 365 -17.05 -17.71 -18.37
C VAL A 365 -18.18 -16.68 -18.38
N TYR A 366 -19.10 -16.75 -17.41
CA TYR A 366 -20.18 -15.77 -17.28
C TYR A 366 -19.66 -14.33 -17.14
N ARG A 367 -18.67 -14.10 -16.27
CA ARG A 367 -18.07 -12.77 -16.07
C ARG A 367 -17.29 -12.26 -17.30
N ILE A 368 -16.55 -13.15 -17.97
CA ILE A 368 -15.85 -12.81 -19.21
C ILE A 368 -16.85 -12.41 -20.29
N ASN A 369 -17.99 -13.11 -20.40
CA ASN A 369 -19.02 -12.76 -21.37
C ASN A 369 -19.70 -11.42 -21.03
N GLN A 370 -20.01 -11.14 -19.75
CA GLN A 370 -20.56 -9.84 -19.35
C GLN A 370 -19.65 -8.66 -19.71
N THR A 371 -18.36 -8.79 -19.38
CA THR A 371 -17.37 -7.75 -19.71
C THR A 371 -17.20 -7.60 -21.22
N ARG A 372 -17.23 -8.70 -21.97
CA ARG A 372 -17.25 -8.67 -23.44
C ARG A 372 -18.47 -7.91 -23.97
N ASP A 373 -19.66 -8.21 -23.48
CA ASP A 373 -20.89 -7.57 -23.95
C ASP A 373 -20.96 -6.08 -23.56
N GLU A 374 -20.36 -5.68 -22.43
CA GLU A 374 -20.17 -4.28 -22.06
C GLU A 374 -19.21 -3.54 -23.01
N VAL A 375 -18.06 -4.14 -23.34
CA VAL A 375 -17.10 -3.59 -24.30
C VAL A 375 -17.74 -3.44 -25.68
N VAL A 376 -18.47 -4.47 -26.13
CA VAL A 376 -19.18 -4.45 -27.40
C VAL A 376 -20.23 -3.33 -27.43
N ARG A 377 -21.02 -3.16 -26.37
CA ARG A 377 -21.98 -2.06 -26.26
C ARG A 377 -21.31 -0.69 -26.29
N ALA A 378 -20.21 -0.50 -25.56
CA ALA A 378 -19.50 0.77 -25.51
C ALA A 378 -18.87 1.14 -26.87
N VAL A 379 -18.28 0.16 -27.55
CA VAL A 379 -17.73 0.35 -28.90
C VAL A 379 -18.86 0.63 -29.89
N ASN A 380 -19.96 -0.14 -29.86
CA ASN A 380 -21.12 0.11 -30.72
C ASN A 380 -21.71 1.53 -30.52
N ALA A 381 -21.83 1.99 -29.28
CA ALA A 381 -22.30 3.35 -28.98
C ALA A 381 -21.35 4.45 -29.51
N SER A 382 -20.04 4.17 -29.53
CA SER A 382 -19.04 5.11 -30.07
C SER A 382 -19.07 5.16 -31.61
N LEU A 383 -19.41 4.05 -32.25
CA LEU A 383 -19.57 3.97 -33.71
C LEU A 383 -20.84 4.66 -34.20
N THR A 384 -21.93 4.62 -33.42
CA THR A 384 -23.20 5.28 -33.80
C THR A 384 -23.21 6.79 -33.55
N GLY A 385 -22.40 7.30 -32.60
CA GLY A 385 -22.36 8.72 -32.25
C GLY A 385 -21.62 9.64 -33.22
N THR A 386 -20.88 9.09 -34.18
CA THR A 386 -19.95 9.88 -35.02
C THR A 386 -20.38 10.01 -36.48
N PHE A 387 -21.27 9.13 -36.98
CA PHE A 387 -21.64 9.12 -38.40
C PHE A 387 -23.16 9.03 -38.61
N SER A 388 -23.80 10.18 -38.76
CA SER A 388 -25.13 10.29 -39.38
C SER A 388 -25.00 10.07 -40.89
N GLY A 389 -24.87 8.82 -41.33
CA GLY A 389 -24.84 8.49 -42.75
C GLY A 389 -24.41 7.06 -43.09
N SER A 390 -25.38 6.14 -43.16
CA SER A 390 -25.46 4.97 -44.05
C SER A 390 -24.39 3.85 -44.08
N ALA A 391 -23.48 3.71 -43.13
CA ALA A 391 -22.83 2.41 -42.90
C ALA A 391 -22.39 2.25 -41.44
N SER A 392 -23.09 1.40 -40.69
CA SER A 392 -22.65 0.97 -39.36
C SER A 392 -21.37 0.15 -39.49
N GLY A 393 -20.33 0.52 -38.74
CA GLY A 393 -19.13 -0.32 -38.65
C GLY A 393 -19.45 -1.73 -38.16
N HIS A 394 -18.72 -2.72 -38.65
CA HIS A 394 -18.95 -4.14 -38.35
C HIS A 394 -17.76 -4.77 -37.60
N TRP A 395 -18.03 -5.83 -36.85
CA TRP A 395 -17.01 -6.56 -36.11
C TRP A 395 -16.38 -7.67 -36.95
N PHE A 396 -15.08 -7.87 -36.77
CA PHE A 396 -14.28 -8.86 -37.48
C PHE A 396 -13.34 -9.59 -36.51
N GLN A 397 -12.86 -10.76 -36.90
CA GLN A 397 -11.88 -11.55 -36.17
C GLN A 397 -10.61 -11.75 -37.00
N CYS A 398 -9.47 -11.68 -36.34
CA CYS A 398 -8.18 -12.04 -36.92
C CYS A 398 -8.00 -13.58 -37.01
N PRO A 399 -6.97 -14.09 -37.72
CA PRO A 399 -6.71 -15.54 -37.82
C PRO A 399 -6.54 -16.28 -36.48
N ASN A 400 -6.22 -15.53 -35.40
CA ASN A 400 -6.04 -16.06 -34.05
C ASN A 400 -7.27 -15.82 -33.14
N GLY A 401 -8.40 -15.34 -33.68
CA GLY A 401 -9.67 -15.17 -32.95
C GLY A 401 -9.80 -13.89 -32.12
N HIS A 402 -8.93 -12.89 -32.30
CA HIS A 402 -9.06 -11.58 -31.66
C HIS A 402 -9.97 -10.65 -32.44
N TYR A 403 -10.85 -9.96 -31.73
CA TYR A 403 -11.87 -9.10 -32.32
C TYR A 403 -11.34 -7.70 -32.61
N TYR A 404 -11.75 -7.15 -33.75
CA TYR A 404 -11.52 -5.76 -34.12
C TYR A 404 -12.73 -5.23 -34.88
N VAL A 405 -12.81 -3.91 -35.04
CA VAL A 405 -13.92 -3.26 -35.75
C VAL A 405 -13.41 -2.54 -36.99
N ILE A 406 -14.19 -2.59 -38.06
CA ILE A 406 -13.99 -1.74 -39.24
C ILE A 406 -15.12 -0.72 -39.25
N GLY A 407 -14.77 0.55 -39.02
CA GLY A 407 -15.71 1.65 -38.82
C GLY A 407 -16.24 2.23 -40.14
N GLU A 408 -15.46 3.11 -40.77
CA GLU A 408 -15.88 3.82 -41.99
C GLU A 408 -16.23 2.83 -43.11
N CYS A 409 -17.44 2.97 -43.67
CA CYS A 409 -18.10 2.10 -44.66
C CYS A 409 -18.42 0.65 -44.25
N GLY A 410 -17.96 0.16 -43.10
CA GLY A 410 -18.22 -1.22 -42.64
C GLY A 410 -17.51 -2.32 -43.46
N GLY A 411 -16.59 -1.96 -44.36
CA GLY A 411 -15.83 -2.86 -45.22
C GLY A 411 -14.32 -2.61 -45.21
N ALA A 412 -13.52 -3.65 -45.48
CA ALA A 412 -12.07 -3.59 -45.36
C ALA A 412 -11.39 -2.74 -46.45
N MET A 413 -10.96 -1.54 -46.09
CA MET A 413 -10.24 -0.59 -46.98
C MET A 413 -8.76 -0.42 -46.64
N GLN A 414 -8.35 -0.81 -45.43
CA GLN A 414 -6.98 -0.68 -44.95
C GLN A 414 -6.55 -1.95 -44.21
N THR A 415 -5.27 -2.28 -44.31
CA THR A 415 -4.63 -3.34 -43.51
C THR A 415 -3.90 -2.75 -42.32
N SER A 416 -3.98 -3.42 -41.17
CA SER A 416 -3.26 -3.06 -39.94
C SER A 416 -2.74 -4.32 -39.22
N LYS A 417 -2.18 -4.16 -38.02
CA LYS A 417 -1.68 -5.25 -37.16
C LYS A 417 -2.57 -5.43 -35.94
N CYS A 418 -2.93 -6.67 -35.64
CA CYS A 418 -3.69 -7.01 -34.45
C CYS A 418 -2.88 -6.64 -33.19
N PRO A 419 -3.43 -5.86 -32.24
CA PRO A 419 -2.70 -5.44 -31.05
C PRO A 419 -2.33 -6.62 -30.13
N ASP A 420 -3.09 -7.71 -30.17
CA ASP A 420 -2.90 -8.86 -29.28
C ASP A 420 -1.95 -9.94 -29.83
N CYS A 421 -1.96 -10.18 -31.15
CA CYS A 421 -1.16 -11.25 -31.77
C CYS A 421 -0.30 -10.83 -32.95
N ASN A 422 -0.32 -9.53 -33.31
CA ASN A 422 0.44 -8.96 -34.42
C ASN A 422 0.13 -9.57 -35.81
N ALA A 423 -0.95 -10.36 -35.93
CA ALA A 423 -1.43 -10.85 -37.22
C ALA A 423 -1.96 -9.69 -38.09
N THR A 424 -1.87 -9.84 -39.41
CA THR A 424 -2.43 -8.85 -40.35
C THR A 424 -3.96 -8.86 -40.28
N ILE A 425 -4.56 -7.71 -39.97
CA ILE A 425 -6.00 -7.47 -39.86
C ILE A 425 -6.47 -6.43 -40.88
N GLY A 426 -7.77 -6.34 -41.13
CA GLY A 426 -8.34 -5.45 -42.14
C GLY A 426 -8.26 -6.06 -43.54
N GLY A 427 -7.95 -5.26 -44.55
CA GLY A 427 -7.97 -5.69 -45.95
C GLY A 427 -7.94 -4.53 -46.95
N GLN A 428 -8.20 -4.80 -48.22
CA GLN A 428 -8.26 -3.79 -49.28
C GLN A 428 -9.46 -4.07 -50.20
N SER A 429 -9.98 -3.04 -50.87
CA SER A 429 -11.09 -3.16 -51.82
C SER A 429 -12.32 -3.95 -51.31
N HIS A 430 -12.66 -3.77 -50.03
CA HIS A 430 -13.75 -4.41 -49.29
C HIS A 430 -13.55 -5.92 -49.11
N GLN A 431 -12.35 -6.42 -49.41
CA GLN A 431 -11.96 -7.81 -49.20
C GLN A 431 -11.04 -7.91 -47.99
N LEU A 432 -11.38 -8.81 -47.08
CA LEU A 432 -10.58 -9.09 -45.90
C LEU A 432 -9.24 -9.73 -46.26
N ALA A 433 -8.19 -9.35 -45.54
CA ALA A 433 -6.90 -10.01 -45.63
C ALA A 433 -7.02 -11.49 -45.23
N ALA A 434 -6.22 -12.36 -45.84
CA ALA A 434 -6.31 -13.81 -45.66
C ALA A 434 -6.38 -14.24 -44.18
N GLY A 435 -7.36 -15.10 -43.87
CA GLY A 435 -7.61 -15.63 -42.53
C GLY A 435 -8.40 -14.72 -41.58
N ASN A 436 -8.77 -13.51 -42.01
CA ASN A 436 -9.73 -12.68 -41.27
C ASN A 436 -11.17 -13.10 -41.64
N SER A 437 -12.11 -12.94 -40.70
CA SER A 437 -13.52 -13.28 -40.91
C SER A 437 -14.46 -12.27 -40.25
N HIS A 438 -15.67 -12.15 -40.79
CA HIS A 438 -16.74 -11.35 -40.20
C HIS A 438 -17.25 -11.97 -38.89
N SER A 439 -17.64 -11.14 -37.93
CA SER A 439 -18.09 -11.57 -36.61
C SER A 439 -19.48 -11.04 -36.28
N ASN A 440 -20.40 -11.94 -35.92
CA ASN A 440 -21.80 -11.65 -35.59
C ASN A 440 -22.02 -11.08 -34.17
N ILE A 441 -21.01 -10.44 -33.58
CA ILE A 441 -21.06 -9.94 -32.19
C ILE A 441 -22.01 -8.74 -32.05
N ASP A 442 -22.16 -7.96 -33.11
CA ASP A 442 -23.13 -6.88 -33.26
C ASP A 442 -24.52 -7.37 -33.70
N GLY A 443 -24.72 -8.68 -33.81
CA GLY A 443 -25.96 -9.28 -34.33
C GLY A 443 -26.09 -9.21 -35.86
N SER A 444 -25.09 -8.69 -36.57
CA SER A 444 -25.07 -8.67 -38.02
C SER A 444 -24.81 -10.08 -38.57
N ARG A 445 -25.53 -10.44 -39.64
CA ARG A 445 -25.43 -11.76 -40.28
C ARG A 445 -24.35 -11.82 -41.36
N MET A 446 -23.88 -10.66 -41.81
CA MET A 446 -22.96 -10.48 -42.93
C MET A 446 -22.28 -9.12 -42.80
N SER A 447 -21.07 -9.02 -43.32
CA SER A 447 -20.39 -7.73 -43.48
C SER A 447 -21.10 -6.85 -44.52
N ALA A 448 -20.89 -5.54 -44.47
CA ALA A 448 -21.57 -4.57 -45.35
C ALA A 448 -21.42 -4.86 -46.87
N PHE A 449 -20.42 -5.65 -47.29
CA PHE A 449 -20.09 -5.90 -48.70
C PHE A 449 -20.06 -7.39 -49.11
N GLU A 450 -20.48 -8.31 -48.25
CA GLU A 450 -20.39 -9.77 -48.50
C GLU A 450 -21.27 -10.28 -49.66
N GLY A 451 -22.10 -9.42 -50.26
CA GLY A 451 -22.99 -9.74 -51.38
C GLY A 451 -22.74 -9.01 -52.71
N LEU A 452 -21.80 -8.05 -52.78
CA LEU A 452 -21.59 -7.21 -53.98
C LEU A 452 -20.49 -7.71 -54.93
N TYR A 453 -19.71 -8.71 -54.53
CA TYR A 453 -18.62 -9.29 -55.32
C TYR A 453 -18.62 -10.83 -55.31
N ALA A 454 -19.80 -11.45 -55.36
CA ALA A 454 -19.85 -12.86 -55.76
C ALA A 454 -19.50 -12.94 -57.25
N PRO A 455 -18.47 -13.70 -57.68
CA PRO A 455 -18.24 -13.93 -59.10
C PRO A 455 -19.49 -14.61 -59.65
N PHE A 456 -20.01 -14.11 -60.79
CA PHE A 456 -21.02 -14.77 -61.59
C PHE A 456 -20.62 -16.24 -61.79
N ARG A 457 -21.16 -17.15 -60.99
CA ARG A 457 -21.17 -18.57 -61.35
C ARG A 457 -22.15 -18.70 -62.49
N ASN A 458 -21.60 -18.93 -63.69
CA ASN A 458 -22.31 -19.29 -64.91
C ASN A 458 -23.56 -20.13 -64.59
N ARG A 459 -24.74 -19.53 -64.76
CA ARG A 459 -25.93 -20.27 -65.19
C ARG A 459 -25.89 -20.30 -66.71
N ASN A 460 -25.25 -21.33 -67.25
CA ASN A 460 -25.47 -21.77 -68.63
C ASN A 460 -25.80 -23.26 -68.57
N LEU A 461 -27.03 -23.55 -68.99
CA LEU A 461 -27.62 -24.82 -69.45
C LEU A 461 -27.50 -26.05 -68.55
#